data_AF-A0A9E0YM86-F1
#
_entry.id   AF-A0A9E0YM86-F1
#
_cell.length_a   1.000
_cell.length_b   1.000
_cell.length_c   1.000
_cell.angle_alpha   90.00
_cell.angle_beta   90.00
_cell.angle_gamma   90.00
#
_symmetry.space_group_name_H-M   'P 1'
#
loop_
_entity.id
_entity.type
_entity.pdbx_description
1 polymer ?
#
loop_
_entity_poly.entity_id
_entity_poly.type
_entity_poly.pdbx_seq_one_letter_code
_entity_poly.pdbx_strand_id
1 'polypeptide(L)'
;MFKSGKLVKISLSFVLIFGLAISVFFTAGYAQDDEEMFSDVPSDHWAYQDIQYLSERGIITGLPGGTYEGGEAITRYQVATLVARTVRYLQNNAGSTNQQDLSTLEDLVYKLSERVDSTSQTSSQLQDRVNNLEAQVQELRASSGPENYDQLVKRSQNNFILGVTGVVLGAGALAWTLLFQ
;
A
#
# COMPACT_ATOMS: atom_id res chain seq x y z
N MET A 1 -31.05 23.24 -79.56
CA MET A 1 -30.59 24.42 -78.81
C MET A 1 -30.69 24.10 -77.32
N PHE A 2 -29.65 23.46 -76.76
CA PHE A 2 -29.68 22.87 -75.41
C PHE A 2 -29.44 23.95 -74.33
N LYS A 3 -30.26 23.88 -73.28
CA LYS A 3 -30.37 24.84 -72.18
C LYS A 3 -29.13 24.80 -71.27
N SER A 4 -28.02 25.37 -71.73
CA SER A 4 -26.70 25.37 -71.06
C SER A 4 -26.72 25.96 -69.64
N GLY A 5 -27.63 26.90 -69.35
CA GLY A 5 -27.75 27.51 -68.03
C GLY A 5 -28.29 26.59 -66.91
N LYS A 6 -28.91 25.45 -67.24
CA LYS A 6 -29.35 24.48 -66.21
C LYS A 6 -28.21 23.56 -65.75
N LEU A 7 -27.30 23.19 -66.65
CA LEU A 7 -26.20 22.27 -66.37
C LEU A 7 -25.11 22.92 -65.51
N VAL A 8 -24.79 24.19 -65.77
CA VAL A 8 -23.82 24.96 -64.98
C VAL A 8 -24.25 25.10 -63.52
N LYS A 9 -25.55 25.29 -63.27
CA LYS A 9 -26.10 25.41 -61.91
C LYS A 9 -26.06 24.09 -61.15
N ILE A 10 -26.33 22.98 -61.81
CA ILE A 10 -26.25 21.64 -61.21
C ILE A 10 -24.80 21.30 -60.84
N SER A 11 -23.84 21.62 -61.69
CA SER A 11 -22.40 21.41 -61.42
C SER A 11 -21.91 22.30 -60.26
N LEU A 12 -22.33 23.58 -60.22
CA LEU A 12 -21.95 24.50 -59.14
C LEU A 12 -22.51 24.07 -57.77
N SER A 13 -23.76 23.58 -57.74
CA SER A 13 -24.37 23.04 -56.53
C SER A 13 -23.67 21.76 -56.05
N PHE A 14 -23.23 20.89 -56.95
CA PHE A 14 -22.50 19.67 -56.58
C PHE A 14 -21.12 19.98 -55.98
N VAL A 15 -20.39 20.96 -56.54
CA VAL A 15 -19.08 21.39 -56.03
C VAL A 15 -19.22 22.04 -54.64
N LEU A 16 -20.26 22.84 -54.41
CA LEU A 16 -20.54 23.43 -53.09
C LEU A 16 -20.87 22.38 -52.02
N ILE A 17 -21.71 21.40 -52.35
CA ILE A 17 -22.10 20.34 -51.40
C ILE A 17 -20.92 19.41 -51.11
N PHE A 18 -20.13 19.06 -52.13
CA PHE A 18 -18.97 18.18 -51.97
C PHE A 18 -17.81 18.87 -51.25
N GLY A 19 -17.57 20.16 -51.51
CA GLY A 19 -16.58 20.95 -50.79
C GLY A 19 -16.92 21.15 -49.32
N LEU A 20 -18.21 21.35 -49.00
CA LEU A 20 -18.67 21.45 -47.61
C LEU A 20 -18.60 20.08 -46.90
N ALA A 21 -18.88 18.98 -47.60
CA ALA A 21 -18.71 17.63 -47.05
C ALA A 21 -17.24 17.31 -46.73
N ILE A 22 -16.29 17.64 -47.62
CA ILE A 22 -14.86 17.38 -47.37
C ILE A 22 -14.33 18.14 -46.14
N SER A 23 -14.81 19.37 -45.89
CA SER A 23 -14.44 20.12 -44.68
C SER A 23 -14.93 19.46 -43.39
N VAL A 24 -16.08 18.79 -43.41
CA VAL A 24 -16.64 18.08 -42.25
C VAL A 24 -15.88 16.76 -41.99
N PHE A 25 -15.39 16.10 -43.04
CA PHE A 25 -14.59 14.88 -42.90
C PHE A 25 -13.14 15.15 -42.48
N PHE A 26 -12.52 16.25 -42.93
CA PHE A 26 -11.14 16.60 -42.54
C PHE A 26 -11.04 17.11 -41.09
N THR A 27 -12.13 17.65 -40.52
CA THR A 27 -12.16 18.07 -39.11
C THR A 27 -12.48 16.96 -38.11
N ALA A 28 -12.84 15.77 -38.58
CA ALA A 28 -13.10 14.60 -37.74
C ALA A 28 -11.88 13.66 -37.63
N GLY A 29 -10.75 14.03 -38.26
CA GLY A 29 -9.47 13.32 -38.18
C GLY A 29 -8.44 13.98 -37.26
N TYR A 30 -8.84 14.95 -36.44
CA TYR A 30 -7.98 15.46 -35.39
C TYR A 30 -7.96 14.46 -34.25
N ALA A 31 -6.75 13.98 -33.95
CA ALA A 31 -6.37 13.13 -32.83
C ALA A 31 -7.46 12.95 -31.75
N GLN A 32 -7.87 11.70 -31.55
CA GLN A 32 -8.38 11.31 -30.24
C GLN A 32 -7.20 11.49 -29.28
N ASP A 33 -7.11 12.65 -28.63
CA ASP A 33 -6.52 12.70 -27.30
C ASP A 33 -7.42 11.80 -26.46
N ASP A 34 -6.97 10.58 -26.21
CA ASP A 34 -7.44 9.82 -25.07
C ASP A 34 -7.10 10.69 -23.86
N GLU A 35 -8.08 11.46 -23.40
CA GLU A 35 -7.94 12.34 -22.24
C GLU A 35 -7.68 11.41 -21.03
N GLU A 36 -6.40 11.12 -20.79
CA GLU A 36 -5.97 10.18 -19.76
C GLU A 36 -6.51 10.66 -18.41
N MET A 37 -7.37 9.82 -17.82
CA MET A 37 -8.15 10.17 -16.63
C MET A 37 -7.25 10.54 -15.44
N PHE A 38 -6.09 9.91 -15.36
CA PHE A 38 -5.02 10.22 -14.41
C PHE A 38 -3.68 10.25 -15.15
N SER A 39 -2.89 11.30 -14.91
CA SER A 39 -1.60 11.53 -15.58
C SER A 39 -0.51 10.48 -15.25
N ASP A 40 -0.69 9.71 -14.18
CA ASP A 40 0.20 8.64 -13.74
C ASP A 40 -0.36 7.24 -14.04
N VAL A 41 -1.49 7.14 -14.75
CA VAL A 41 -2.09 5.87 -15.16
C VAL A 41 -2.24 5.87 -16.69
N PRO A 42 -1.17 5.59 -17.44
CA PRO A 42 -1.22 5.54 -18.90
C PRO A 42 -2.12 4.39 -19.38
N SER A 43 -2.62 4.48 -20.61
CA SER A 43 -3.56 3.50 -21.19
C SER A 43 -3.06 2.05 -21.23
N ASP A 44 -1.74 1.83 -21.27
CA ASP A 44 -1.09 0.50 -21.24
C ASP A 44 -0.82 -0.01 -19.80
N HIS A 45 -1.25 0.73 -18.77
CA HIS A 45 -1.09 0.30 -17.39
C HIS A 45 -2.03 -0.86 -17.05
N TRP A 46 -1.53 -1.90 -16.38
CA TRP A 46 -2.31 -3.12 -16.07
C TRP A 46 -3.62 -2.85 -15.30
N ALA A 47 -3.65 -1.78 -14.49
CA ALA A 47 -4.82 -1.37 -13.71
C ALA A 47 -5.68 -0.29 -14.40
N TYR A 48 -5.32 0.14 -15.62
CA TYR A 48 -5.99 1.26 -16.29
C TYR A 48 -7.49 1.04 -16.40
N GLN A 49 -7.91 -0.13 -16.90
CA GLN A 49 -9.33 -0.46 -17.10
C GLN A 49 -10.12 -0.47 -15.78
N ASP A 50 -9.54 -1.04 -14.72
CA ASP A 50 -10.19 -1.13 -13.40
C ASP A 50 -10.30 0.25 -12.74
N ILE A 51 -9.24 1.06 -12.83
CA ILE A 51 -9.19 2.42 -12.28
C ILE A 51 -10.19 3.32 -13.02
N GLN A 52 -10.23 3.24 -14.35
CA GLN A 52 -11.18 3.95 -15.18
C GLN A 52 -12.62 3.55 -14.81
N TYR A 53 -12.92 2.26 -14.76
CA TYR A 53 -14.23 1.73 -14.40
C TYR A 53 -14.73 2.25 -13.05
N LEU A 54 -13.85 2.27 -12.04
CA LEU A 54 -14.19 2.74 -10.70
C LEU A 54 -14.29 4.26 -10.62
N SER A 55 -13.50 4.98 -11.42
CA SER A 55 -13.50 6.44 -11.41
C SER A 55 -14.71 7.04 -12.14
N GLU A 56 -15.14 6.43 -13.25
CA GLU A 56 -16.42 6.78 -13.91
C GLU A 56 -17.62 6.68 -12.97
N ARG A 57 -17.54 5.77 -11.98
CA ARG A 57 -18.56 5.53 -10.96
C ARG A 57 -18.43 6.45 -9.74
N GLY A 58 -17.45 7.36 -9.76
CA GLY A 58 -17.15 8.27 -8.65
C GLY A 58 -16.61 7.57 -7.39
N ILE A 59 -16.18 6.31 -7.51
CA ILE A 59 -15.61 5.54 -6.40
C ILE A 59 -14.17 6.00 -6.17
N ILE A 60 -13.39 6.08 -7.25
CA ILE A 60 -12.04 6.66 -7.27
C ILE A 60 -12.11 8.08 -7.82
N THR A 61 -11.50 9.04 -7.12
CA THR A 61 -11.53 10.46 -7.50
C THR A 61 -10.15 11.07 -7.70
N GLY A 62 -9.09 10.27 -7.61
CA GLY A 62 -7.70 10.75 -7.62
C GLY A 62 -7.41 11.82 -6.56
N LEU A 63 -6.26 12.47 -6.72
CA LEU A 63 -5.77 13.55 -5.87
C LEU A 63 -5.91 14.92 -6.56
N PRO A 64 -5.88 16.03 -5.78
CA PRO A 64 -5.77 17.37 -6.33
C PRO A 64 -4.46 17.49 -7.10
N GLY A 65 -4.52 17.44 -8.43
CA GLY A 65 -3.34 17.32 -9.30
C GLY A 65 -3.54 16.37 -10.48
N GLY A 66 -4.63 15.58 -10.49
CA GLY A 66 -4.94 14.68 -11.61
C GLY A 66 -4.10 13.41 -11.61
N THR A 67 -3.65 12.97 -10.43
CA THR A 67 -2.91 11.72 -10.22
C THR A 67 -3.72 10.74 -9.37
N TYR A 68 -3.45 9.45 -9.55
CA TYR A 68 -4.01 8.35 -8.76
C TYR A 68 -3.10 7.94 -7.59
N GLU A 69 -1.78 8.05 -7.76
CA GLU A 69 -0.72 7.66 -6.82
C GLU A 69 -0.80 6.18 -6.37
N GLY A 70 -1.03 5.27 -7.31
CA GLY A 70 -1.20 3.84 -7.03
C GLY A 70 0.04 3.12 -6.46
N GLY A 71 1.21 3.76 -6.47
CA GLY A 71 2.45 3.23 -5.90
C GLY A 71 2.65 3.49 -4.40
N GLU A 72 1.84 4.37 -3.81
CA GLU A 72 1.94 4.76 -2.41
C GLU A 72 1.09 3.86 -1.49
N ALA A 73 1.47 3.80 -0.21
CA ALA A 73 0.72 3.02 0.77
C ALA A 73 -0.65 3.66 1.06
N ILE A 74 -1.73 2.93 0.82
CA ILE A 74 -3.08 3.40 1.12
C ILE A 74 -3.34 3.48 2.63
N THR A 75 -3.89 4.62 3.07
CA THR A 75 -4.25 4.82 4.48
C THR A 75 -5.59 4.16 4.82
N ARG A 76 -5.79 3.80 6.09
CA ARG A 76 -7.09 3.25 6.58
C ARG A 76 -8.26 4.20 6.30
N TYR A 77 -8.04 5.52 6.36
CA TYR A 77 -9.05 6.54 6.05
C TYR A 77 -9.44 6.56 4.57
N GLN A 78 -8.46 6.40 3.67
CA GLN A 78 -8.71 6.30 2.23
C GLN A 78 -9.50 5.02 1.90
N VAL A 79 -9.12 3.89 2.50
CA VAL A 79 -9.87 2.63 2.35
C VAL A 79 -11.31 2.77 2.83
N ALA A 80 -11.53 3.34 4.03
CA ALA A 80 -12.88 3.54 4.56
C ALA A 80 -13.74 4.44 3.65
N THR A 81 -13.13 5.47 3.06
CA THR A 81 -13.80 6.37 2.12
C THR A 81 -14.17 5.67 0.82
N LEU A 82 -13.25 4.87 0.27
CA LEU A 82 -13.50 4.01 -0.90
C LEU A 82 -14.67 3.06 -0.65
N VAL A 83 -14.66 2.33 0.47
CA VAL A 83 -15.73 1.42 0.85
C VAL A 83 -17.07 2.16 0.99
N ALA A 84 -17.08 3.31 1.68
CA ALA A 84 -18.30 4.11 1.85
C ALA A 84 -18.86 4.61 0.50
N ARG A 85 -17.99 5.01 -0.43
CA ARG A 85 -18.39 5.43 -1.79
C ARG A 85 -18.95 4.27 -2.59
N THR A 86 -18.32 3.10 -2.54
CA THR A 86 -18.82 1.88 -3.20
C THR A 86 -20.19 1.49 -2.68
N VAL A 87 -20.37 1.43 -1.36
CA VAL A 87 -21.67 1.10 -0.74
C VAL A 87 -22.74 2.11 -1.17
N ARG A 88 -22.43 3.41 -1.17
CA ARG A 88 -23.36 4.45 -1.62
C ARG A 88 -23.68 4.35 -3.11
N TYR A 89 -22.68 4.05 -3.95
CA TYR A 89 -22.88 3.83 -5.38
C TYR A 89 -23.83 2.65 -5.61
N LEU A 90 -23.66 1.55 -4.89
CA LEU A 90 -24.54 0.37 -4.96
C LEU A 90 -25.96 0.70 -4.50
N GLN A 91 -26.13 1.47 -3.42
CA GLN A 91 -27.45 1.91 -2.93
C GLN A 91 -28.17 2.83 -3.92
N ASN A 92 -27.44 3.77 -4.54
CA ASN A 92 -28.03 4.78 -5.43
C ASN A 92 -28.30 4.28 -6.85
N ASN A 93 -27.54 3.27 -7.30
CA ASN A 93 -27.73 2.63 -8.60
C ASN A 93 -28.51 1.31 -8.49
N ALA A 94 -29.17 1.08 -7.35
CA ALA A 94 -30.07 -0.04 -7.11
C ALA A 94 -31.41 0.09 -7.87
N GLY A 95 -31.36 0.37 -9.19
CA GLY A 95 -32.52 0.29 -10.09
C GLY A 95 -33.07 -1.14 -10.26
N SER A 96 -32.79 -2.04 -9.33
CA SER A 96 -33.33 -3.40 -9.21
C SER A 96 -33.30 -3.82 -7.75
N THR A 97 -33.75 -2.98 -6.80
CA THR A 97 -33.94 -3.43 -5.41
C THR A 97 -35.09 -4.42 -5.33
N ASN A 98 -34.80 -5.67 -5.66
CA ASN A 98 -35.66 -6.81 -5.32
C ASN A 98 -35.54 -7.05 -3.80
N GLN A 99 -36.57 -7.64 -3.20
CA GLN A 99 -36.58 -8.15 -1.81
C GLN A 99 -35.31 -8.96 -1.44
N GLN A 100 -34.63 -9.51 -2.46
CA GLN A 100 -33.37 -10.25 -2.39
C GLN A 100 -32.20 -9.39 -1.88
N ASP A 101 -32.16 -8.09 -2.20
CA ASP A 101 -31.09 -7.19 -1.75
C ASP A 101 -31.19 -6.92 -0.25
N LEU A 102 -32.41 -6.87 0.31
CA LEU A 102 -32.60 -6.79 1.76
C LEU A 102 -32.07 -8.05 2.47
N SER A 103 -32.32 -9.24 1.92
CA SER A 103 -31.81 -10.49 2.54
C SER A 103 -30.29 -10.62 2.43
N THR A 104 -29.67 -10.09 1.37
CA THR A 104 -28.20 -10.05 1.27
C THR A 104 -27.61 -9.04 2.25
N LEU A 105 -28.29 -7.91 2.49
CA LEU A 105 -27.86 -6.93 3.49
C LEU A 105 -27.93 -7.53 4.91
N GLU A 106 -28.98 -8.29 5.22
CA GLU A 106 -29.11 -9.02 6.49
C GLU A 106 -28.01 -10.09 6.66
N ASP A 107 -27.70 -10.87 5.61
CA ASP A 107 -26.61 -11.85 5.61
C ASP A 107 -25.23 -11.19 5.80
N LEU A 108 -25.01 -10.03 5.15
CA LEU A 108 -23.77 -9.26 5.31
C LEU A 108 -23.63 -8.68 6.72
N VAL A 109 -24.72 -8.20 7.32
CA VAL A 109 -24.72 -7.72 8.71
C VAL A 109 -24.42 -8.87 9.69
N TYR A 110 -24.98 -10.06 9.44
CA TYR A 110 -24.70 -11.26 10.24
C TYR A 110 -23.23 -11.68 10.13
N LYS A 111 -22.69 -11.80 8.91
CA LYS A 111 -21.28 -12.13 8.65
C LYS A 111 -20.31 -11.06 9.18
N LEU A 112 -20.73 -9.80 9.17
CA LEU A 112 -19.95 -8.71 9.75
C LEU A 112 -19.89 -8.83 11.27
N SER A 113 -21.00 -9.16 11.94
CA SER A 113 -21.01 -9.42 13.39
C SER A 113 -20.05 -10.56 13.74
N GLU A 114 -20.11 -11.67 13.02
CA GLU A 114 -19.22 -12.82 13.24
C GLU A 114 -17.73 -12.46 13.03
N ARG A 115 -17.43 -11.68 11.99
CA ARG A 115 -16.06 -11.20 11.74
C ARG A 115 -15.59 -10.22 12.81
N VAL A 116 -16.47 -9.38 13.33
CA VAL A 116 -16.16 -8.45 14.43
C VAL A 116 -15.87 -9.22 15.71
N ASP A 117 -16.66 -10.25 16.02
CA ASP A 117 -16.48 -11.08 17.21
C ASP A 117 -15.18 -11.89 17.14
N SER A 118 -14.87 -12.51 15.99
CA SER A 118 -13.61 -13.22 15.80
C SER A 118 -12.38 -12.29 15.82
N THR A 119 -12.53 -11.05 15.34
CA THR A 119 -11.48 -10.03 15.44
C THR A 119 -11.27 -9.60 16.90
N SER A 120 -12.35 -9.38 17.65
CA SER A 120 -12.31 -9.10 19.09
C SER A 120 -11.61 -10.22 19.86
N GLN A 121 -11.94 -11.48 19.54
CA GLN A 121 -11.32 -12.65 20.14
C GLN A 121 -9.83 -12.75 19.81
N THR A 122 -9.44 -12.48 18.57
CA THR A 122 -8.02 -12.44 18.15
C THR A 122 -7.27 -11.32 18.88
N SER A 123 -7.89 -10.16 19.06
CA SER A 123 -7.31 -9.05 19.83
C SER A 123 -7.12 -9.43 21.30
N SER A 124 -8.08 -10.13 21.91
CA SER A 124 -7.94 -10.66 23.26
C SER A 124 -6.76 -11.63 23.37
N GLN A 125 -6.66 -12.58 22.44
CA GLN A 125 -5.56 -13.55 22.42
C GLN A 125 -4.20 -12.87 22.20
N LEU A 126 -4.14 -11.84 21.35
CA LEU A 126 -2.92 -11.05 21.15
C LEU A 126 -2.54 -10.30 22.43
N GLN A 127 -3.52 -9.71 23.13
CA GLN A 127 -3.27 -9.06 24.41
C GLN A 127 -2.74 -10.05 25.46
N ASP A 128 -3.32 -11.25 25.53
CA ASP A 128 -2.86 -12.31 26.43
C ASP A 128 -1.43 -12.77 26.10
N ARG A 129 -1.11 -12.91 24.80
CA ARG A 129 0.24 -13.23 24.34
C ARG A 129 1.21 -12.11 24.68
N VAL A 130 0.84 -10.84 24.52
CA VAL A 130 1.67 -9.69 24.90
C VAL A 130 1.92 -9.70 26.40
N ASN A 131 0.89 -9.84 27.23
CA ASN A 131 1.03 -9.91 28.69
C ASN A 131 1.96 -11.08 29.11
N ASN A 132 1.81 -12.24 28.46
CA ASN A 132 2.66 -13.40 28.73
C ASN A 132 4.11 -13.19 28.26
N LEU A 133 4.33 -12.57 27.09
CA LEU A 133 5.67 -12.22 26.60
C LEU A 133 6.32 -11.17 27.50
N GLU A 134 5.57 -10.18 27.99
CA GLU A 134 6.07 -9.19 28.93
C GLU A 134 6.51 -9.85 30.24
N ALA A 135 5.74 -10.82 30.75
CA ALA A 135 6.12 -11.61 31.91
C ALA A 135 7.40 -12.43 31.64
N GLN A 136 7.50 -13.12 30.49
CA GLN A 136 8.69 -13.86 30.10
C GLN A 136 9.92 -12.94 29.95
N VAL A 137 9.77 -11.75 29.37
CA VAL A 137 10.86 -10.77 29.23
C VAL A 137 11.28 -10.21 30.59
N GLN A 138 10.35 -9.99 31.53
CA GLN A 138 10.69 -9.59 32.90
C GLN A 138 11.44 -10.70 33.64
N GLU A 139 11.04 -11.95 33.48
CA GLU A 139 11.72 -13.11 34.04
C GLU A 139 13.12 -13.31 33.43
N LEU A 140 13.24 -13.15 32.10
CA LEU A 140 14.53 -13.15 31.41
C LEU A 140 15.42 -12.00 31.89
N ARG A 141 14.88 -10.79 32.10
CA ARG A 141 15.65 -9.68 32.67
C ARG A 141 16.07 -9.91 34.12
N ALA A 142 15.23 -10.57 34.92
CA ALA A 142 15.55 -10.93 36.30
C ALA A 142 16.65 -12.00 36.37
N SER A 143 16.60 -13.00 35.49
CA SER A 143 17.65 -14.03 35.37
C SER A 143 18.93 -13.53 34.67
N SER A 144 18.82 -12.47 33.87
CA SER A 144 19.94 -11.82 33.16
C SER A 144 20.43 -10.53 33.83
N GLY A 145 20.02 -10.27 35.08
CA GLY A 145 20.27 -9.02 35.78
C GLY A 145 21.77 -8.68 35.94
N PRO A 146 22.11 -7.40 36.19
CA PRO A 146 23.49 -6.88 36.16
C PRO A 146 24.43 -7.45 37.23
N GLU A 147 23.95 -8.29 38.14
CA GLU A 147 24.75 -8.90 39.21
C GLU A 147 25.90 -9.78 38.70
N ASN A 148 25.80 -10.29 37.47
CA ASN A 148 26.84 -11.15 36.91
C ASN A 148 28.05 -10.35 36.39
N TYR A 149 27.90 -9.06 36.06
CA TYR A 149 29.04 -8.25 35.59
C TYR A 149 30.07 -8.03 36.70
N ASP A 150 29.62 -7.67 37.90
CA ASP A 150 30.51 -7.44 39.04
C ASP A 150 31.23 -8.73 39.46
N GLN A 151 30.57 -9.88 39.36
CA GLN A 151 31.18 -11.17 39.64
C GLN A 151 32.21 -11.59 38.57
N LEU A 152 31.94 -11.30 37.30
CA LEU A 152 32.88 -11.57 36.21
C LEU A 152 34.11 -10.67 36.27
N VAL A 153 33.93 -9.38 36.58
CA VAL A 153 35.04 -8.44 36.79
C VAL A 153 35.91 -8.88 37.97
N LYS A 154 35.31 -9.25 39.11
CA LYS A 154 36.04 -9.75 40.28
C LYS A 154 36.82 -11.03 39.98
N ARG A 155 36.23 -12.00 39.27
CA ARG A 155 36.92 -13.24 38.88
C ARG A 155 38.05 -12.99 37.88
N SER A 156 37.82 -12.12 36.90
CA SER A 156 38.84 -11.72 35.92
C SER A 156 40.03 -11.03 36.60
N GLN A 157 39.76 -10.10 37.51
CA GLN A 157 40.82 -9.43 38.27
C GLN A 157 41.58 -10.40 39.19
N ASN A 158 40.89 -11.32 39.90
CA ASN A 158 41.57 -12.34 40.71
C ASN A 158 42.46 -13.25 39.87
N ASN A 159 41.96 -13.76 38.73
CA ASN A 159 42.76 -14.60 37.85
C ASN A 159 43.95 -13.85 37.23
N PHE A 160 43.78 -12.58 36.88
CA PHE A 160 44.86 -11.74 36.37
C PHE A 160 45.94 -11.51 37.43
N ILE A 161 45.56 -11.15 38.66
CA ILE A 161 46.51 -10.92 39.77
C ILE A 161 47.27 -12.21 40.08
N LEU A 162 46.59 -13.36 40.15
CA LEU A 162 47.25 -14.65 40.38
C LEU A 162 48.23 -15.00 39.26
N GLY A 163 47.85 -14.76 38.00
CA GLY A 163 48.72 -14.99 36.85
C GLY A 163 49.97 -14.11 36.86
N VAL A 164 49.82 -12.80 37.08
CA VAL A 164 50.95 -11.86 37.14
C VAL A 164 51.87 -12.18 38.32
N THR A 165 51.31 -12.49 39.49
CA THR A 165 52.10 -12.85 40.67
C THR A 165 52.92 -14.13 40.43
N GLY A 166 52.34 -15.13 39.76
CA GLY A 166 53.05 -16.35 39.38
C GLY A 166 54.23 -16.08 38.43
N VAL A 167 54.05 -15.21 37.43
CA VAL A 167 55.12 -14.84 36.49
C VAL A 167 56.24 -14.08 37.18
N VAL A 168 55.91 -13.12 38.06
CA VAL A 168 56.91 -12.33 38.80
C VAL A 168 57.73 -13.21 39.75
N LEU A 169 57.08 -14.11 40.49
CA LEU A 169 57.77 -15.05 41.36
C LEU A 169 58.64 -16.04 40.57
N GLY A 170 58.16 -16.52 39.42
CA GLY A 170 58.94 -17.39 38.54
C GLY A 170 60.18 -16.70 37.96
N ALA A 171 60.03 -15.47 37.47
CA ALA A 171 61.15 -14.68 36.98
C ALA A 171 62.15 -14.33 38.10
N GLY A 172 61.66 -14.00 39.30
CA GLY A 172 62.50 -13.77 40.48
C GLY A 172 63.27 -15.02 40.90
N ALA A 173 62.64 -16.19 40.88
CA ALA A 173 63.31 -17.46 41.16
C ALA A 173 64.40 -17.77 40.12
N LEU A 174 64.13 -17.55 38.83
CA LEU A 174 65.13 -17.71 37.76
C LEU A 174 66.31 -16.74 37.93
N ALA A 175 66.03 -15.46 38.23
CA ALA A 175 67.07 -14.47 38.50
C ALA A 175 67.90 -14.82 39.75
N TRP A 176 67.25 -15.32 40.81
CA TRP A 176 67.93 -15.77 42.02
C TRP A 176 68.83 -16.98 41.76
N THR A 177 68.39 -17.94 40.94
CA THR A 177 69.22 -19.09 40.56
C THR A 177 70.43 -18.71 39.72
N LEU A 178 70.35 -17.65 38.91
CA LEU A 178 71.46 -17.17 38.08
C LEU A 178 72.47 -16.31 38.85
N LEU A 179 72.07 -15.69 39.97
CA LEU A 179 72.92 -14.79 40.76
C LEU A 179 73.77 -15.49 41.83
N PHE A 180 73.50 -16.75 42.13
CA PHE A 180 74.19 -17.54 43.17
C PHE A 180 74.85 -18.82 42.64
N GLN A 181 75.14 -18.88 41.34
CA GLN A 181 75.89 -19.96 40.70
C GLN A 181 77.38 -19.62 40.54
#